data_AF-A0A1C5GEF7-F1
#
_entry.id   AF-A0A1C5GEF7-F1
#
_cell.length_a   1.000
_cell.length_b   1.000
_cell.length_c   1.000
_cell.angle_alpha   90.00
_cell.angle_beta   90.00
_cell.angle_gamma   90.00
#
_symmetry.space_group_name_H-M   'P 1'
#
loop_
_entity.id
_entity.type
_entity.pdbx_description
1 polymer ?
#
loop_
_entity_poly.entity_id
_entity_poly.type
_entity_poly.pdbx_seq_one_letter_code
_entity_poly.pdbx_strand_id
1 'polypeptide(L)'
;MITRIGAVMIKRRLPIVLIGLLVAFPTLGVPAYADEHETAPVEPPKVELVLDVSGSMRAKDIGGRSRIAVAQEAFNDVVDALPETTDLGIRVLGATYGGDDKKVGCQDTQQLVPVGPVDRVKAKNAIATLRPTGFTPVGLALREAAKDLGTGETTRRIVLITDGEDTCAPPDPCEVARELAAQGTKLVVDTLGLIPDEKVRRQLVCIASATGGTYTSAQSKDDLTRRIKQLVQRAKDTHAKTPAKVAGTDVCAKAPVLTPGVYTDRERFEEHRWYRIPVQPGQELRASVSIGLDRPLNRDYGVLLRATATDGRELVRGNDAGSGRTDVLSTGVRWAATDDDEDEAEDGDEGGVFSDSTEKAPEPTVVCLVVSNSFSAKAGAGQAPGMPLELTIDLVDASPAPNSPGLGRGWVLLGVLTLAGLLSGLIVGWLTRWWVAVWRTR
;
A
#
# COMPACT_ATOMS: atom_id res chain seq x y z
N MET A 1 -21.96 61.20 51.42
CA MET A 1 -20.80 61.70 52.18
C MET A 1 -21.11 61.51 53.66
N ILE A 2 -20.22 60.85 54.43
CA ILE A 2 -20.12 60.88 55.92
C ILE A 2 -21.24 60.10 56.67
N THR A 3 -21.06 59.22 57.66
CA THR A 3 -19.92 58.58 58.35
C THR A 3 -20.45 57.42 59.22
N ARG A 4 -19.60 56.39 59.37
CA ARG A 4 -19.50 55.29 60.37
C ARG A 4 -20.41 55.27 61.61
N ILE A 5 -20.92 54.08 61.92
CA ILE A 5 -21.01 53.42 63.26
C ILE A 5 -20.94 51.90 62.93
N GLY A 6 -20.09 51.01 63.44
CA GLY A 6 -19.38 50.90 64.71
C GLY A 6 -19.94 49.70 65.48
N ALA A 7 -19.28 48.52 65.40
CA ALA A 7 -19.21 47.53 66.49
C ALA A 7 -18.46 46.26 66.03
N VAL A 8 -17.32 46.02 66.69
CA VAL A 8 -16.53 44.79 66.63
C VAL A 8 -17.13 43.81 67.65
N MET A 9 -17.41 42.57 67.23
CA MET A 9 -17.58 41.44 68.15
C MET A 9 -16.67 40.29 67.72
N ILE A 10 -15.71 40.02 68.60
CA ILE A 10 -14.71 38.96 68.53
C ILE A 10 -15.39 37.63 68.90
N LYS A 11 -15.33 36.63 68.01
CA LYS A 11 -15.51 35.21 68.39
C LYS A 11 -14.32 34.38 67.91
N ARG A 12 -13.62 33.85 68.93
CA ARG A 12 -12.53 32.87 68.92
C ARG A 12 -12.66 31.81 67.82
N ARG A 13 -11.56 31.55 67.11
CA ARG A 13 -11.32 30.30 66.38
C ARG A 13 -10.00 29.69 66.88
N LEU A 14 -10.07 28.47 67.43
CA LEU A 14 -8.92 27.60 67.62
C LEU A 14 -8.88 26.55 66.48
N PRO A 15 -7.73 25.93 66.22
CA PRO A 15 -7.24 25.63 64.87
C PRO A 15 -7.54 24.19 64.44
N ILE A 16 -7.78 23.98 63.15
CA ILE A 16 -7.65 22.66 62.53
C ILE A 16 -6.29 22.67 61.83
N VAL A 17 -5.32 22.00 62.47
CA VAL A 17 -4.05 21.61 61.86
C VAL A 17 -4.36 20.43 60.93
N LEU A 18 -4.41 20.69 59.62
CA LEU A 18 -4.48 19.63 58.63
C LEU A 18 -3.04 19.28 58.21
N ILE A 19 -2.57 18.12 58.66
CA ILE A 19 -1.28 17.55 58.28
C ILE A 19 -1.36 17.16 56.80
N GLY A 20 -0.49 17.76 55.99
CA GLY A 20 -0.34 17.44 54.57
C GLY A 20 0.32 16.08 54.37
N LEU A 21 -0.37 15.18 53.69
CA LEU A 21 0.21 13.95 53.14
C LEU A 21 0.37 14.18 51.63
N LEU A 22 1.58 14.54 51.20
CA LEU A 22 1.93 14.74 49.80
C LEU A 22 2.48 13.41 49.26
N VAL A 23 1.58 12.56 48.75
CA VAL A 23 1.96 11.30 48.08
C VAL A 23 2.32 11.63 46.64
N ALA A 24 3.62 11.59 46.33
CA ALA A 24 4.11 11.64 44.96
C ALA A 24 3.79 10.30 44.28
N PHE A 25 2.77 10.27 43.41
CA PHE A 25 2.51 9.15 42.52
C PHE A 25 3.44 9.26 41.28
N PRO A 26 4.23 8.22 40.96
CA PRO A 26 4.96 8.19 39.70
C PRO A 26 3.95 8.02 38.55
N THR A 27 4.04 8.89 37.55
CA THR A 27 3.28 8.80 36.30
C THR A 27 3.79 7.61 35.48
N LEU A 28 3.27 6.41 35.77
CA LEU A 28 3.31 5.30 34.83
C LEU A 28 2.27 5.59 33.74
N GLY A 29 2.73 5.65 32.48
CA GLY A 29 1.90 5.93 31.32
C GLY A 29 0.75 4.93 31.22
N VAL A 30 -0.46 5.43 31.32
CA VAL A 30 -1.67 4.63 31.05
C VAL A 30 -1.79 4.52 29.53
N PRO A 31 -1.94 3.31 28.94
CA PRO A 31 -2.31 3.19 27.54
C PRO A 31 -3.64 3.92 27.34
N ALA A 32 -3.69 4.80 26.33
CA ALA A 32 -4.95 5.41 25.91
C ALA A 32 -5.83 4.31 25.30
N TYR A 33 -6.80 3.82 26.06
CA TYR A 33 -7.89 3.03 25.52
C TYR A 33 -8.91 3.99 24.90
N ALA A 34 -9.31 3.71 23.66
CA ALA A 34 -10.39 4.43 23.01
C ALA A 34 -11.72 4.09 23.71
N ASP A 35 -12.41 5.10 24.24
CA ASP A 35 -13.81 4.99 24.67
C ASP A 35 -14.67 4.64 23.45
N GLU A 36 -15.38 3.51 23.51
CA GLU A 36 -16.48 3.20 22.58
C GLU A 36 -17.64 4.16 22.84
N HIS A 37 -17.67 5.28 22.10
CA HIS A 37 -18.88 6.06 21.94
C HIS A 37 -19.72 5.52 20.78
N GLU A 38 -20.99 5.29 21.10
CA GLU A 38 -22.13 4.87 20.29
C GLU A 38 -22.06 5.28 18.80
N THR A 39 -22.13 4.30 17.91
CA THR A 39 -21.97 4.43 16.45
C THR A 39 -23.11 5.23 15.80
N ALA A 40 -22.79 6.42 15.28
CA ALA A 40 -23.58 7.07 14.23
C ALA A 40 -23.64 6.18 12.97
N PRO A 41 -24.68 6.28 12.12
CA PRO A 41 -24.80 5.45 10.92
C PRO A 41 -23.61 5.72 9.98
N VAL A 42 -22.75 4.71 9.86
CA VAL A 42 -21.55 4.73 9.01
C VAL A 42 -22.01 4.57 7.56
N GLU A 43 -21.64 5.52 6.69
CA GLU A 43 -21.77 5.39 5.23
C GLU A 43 -21.18 4.03 4.80
N PRO A 44 -21.77 3.24 3.87
CA PRO A 44 -21.22 1.94 3.51
C PRO A 44 -19.89 2.06 2.75
N PRO A 45 -18.96 1.08 2.86
CA PRO A 45 -17.71 1.11 2.11
C PRO A 45 -18.02 1.03 0.63
N LYS A 46 -17.37 1.88 -0.18
CA LYS A 46 -17.57 1.92 -1.62
C LYS A 46 -16.39 1.27 -2.33
N VAL A 47 -16.68 0.25 -3.13
CA VAL A 47 -15.69 -0.45 -3.95
C VAL A 47 -16.12 -0.31 -5.40
N GLU A 48 -15.21 0.11 -6.26
CA GLU A 48 -15.42 0.09 -7.70
C GLU A 48 -14.40 -0.82 -8.36
N LEU A 49 -14.91 -1.83 -9.05
CA LEU A 49 -14.07 -2.69 -9.84
C LEU A 49 -13.93 -2.14 -11.25
N VAL A 50 -12.68 -1.94 -11.67
CA VAL A 50 -12.34 -1.50 -13.02
C VAL A 50 -11.74 -2.68 -13.76
N LEU A 51 -12.45 -3.17 -14.78
CA LEU A 51 -12.03 -4.32 -15.57
C LEU A 51 -11.55 -3.88 -16.95
N ASP A 52 -10.34 -4.31 -17.30
CA ASP A 52 -9.79 -4.19 -18.64
C ASP A 52 -10.48 -5.16 -19.60
N VAL A 53 -11.04 -4.61 -20.67
CA VAL A 53 -11.67 -5.35 -21.77
C VAL A 53 -10.93 -5.03 -23.07
N SER A 54 -9.71 -4.50 -23.02
CA SER A 54 -8.94 -4.13 -24.20
C SER A 54 -8.60 -5.32 -25.10
N GLY A 55 -8.20 -5.07 -26.36
CA GLY A 55 -7.94 -6.12 -27.34
C GLY A 55 -6.92 -7.19 -26.91
N SER A 56 -5.95 -6.85 -26.04
CA SER A 56 -4.97 -7.79 -25.47
C SER A 56 -5.63 -8.91 -24.67
N MET A 57 -6.79 -8.65 -24.07
CA MET A 57 -7.51 -9.60 -23.21
C MET A 57 -8.07 -10.83 -23.97
N ARG A 58 -7.95 -10.85 -25.32
CA ARG A 58 -8.27 -12.03 -26.17
C ARG A 58 -7.23 -13.13 -26.09
N ALA A 59 -5.98 -12.80 -25.72
CA ALA A 59 -4.87 -13.76 -25.69
C ALA A 59 -5.19 -14.94 -24.77
N LYS A 60 -4.80 -16.15 -25.19
CA LYS A 60 -5.07 -17.43 -24.51
C LYS A 60 -3.83 -18.04 -23.85
N ASP A 61 -3.18 -17.26 -23.00
CA ASP A 61 -1.89 -17.60 -22.40
C ASP A 61 -1.94 -17.89 -20.90
N ILE A 62 -3.12 -17.86 -20.28
CA ILE A 62 -3.32 -18.24 -18.88
C ILE A 62 -4.00 -19.61 -18.83
N GLY A 63 -3.22 -20.68 -18.65
CA GLY A 63 -3.75 -22.05 -18.53
C GLY A 63 -4.61 -22.51 -19.73
N GLY A 64 -4.31 -22.02 -20.93
CA GLY A 64 -5.06 -22.31 -22.16
C GLY A 64 -6.39 -21.55 -22.32
N ARG A 65 -6.71 -20.64 -21.39
CA ARG A 65 -7.92 -19.80 -21.40
C ARG A 65 -7.58 -18.37 -21.76
N SER A 66 -8.58 -17.62 -22.24
CA SER A 66 -8.40 -16.20 -22.53
C SER A 66 -8.27 -15.38 -21.24
N ARG A 67 -7.44 -14.33 -21.26
CA ARG A 67 -7.26 -13.43 -20.11
C ARG A 67 -8.57 -12.83 -19.63
N ILE A 68 -9.47 -12.41 -20.54
CA ILE A 68 -10.82 -11.96 -20.18
C ILE A 68 -11.65 -13.02 -19.46
N ALA A 69 -11.52 -14.30 -19.82
CA ALA A 69 -12.29 -15.37 -19.20
C ALA A 69 -11.80 -15.64 -17.76
N VAL A 70 -10.50 -15.50 -17.52
CA VAL A 70 -9.91 -15.60 -16.17
C VAL A 70 -10.35 -14.40 -15.33
N ALA A 71 -10.31 -13.20 -15.89
CA ALA A 71 -10.75 -11.98 -15.20
C ALA A 71 -12.24 -12.00 -14.86
N GLN A 72 -13.10 -12.44 -15.78
CA GLN A 72 -14.55 -12.62 -15.55
C GLN A 72 -14.85 -13.65 -14.45
N GLU A 73 -14.09 -14.74 -14.40
CA GLU A 73 -14.31 -15.75 -13.37
C GLU A 73 -13.89 -15.26 -11.99
N ALA A 74 -12.72 -14.61 -11.89
CA ALA A 74 -12.32 -14.03 -10.62
C ALA A 74 -13.24 -12.89 -10.17
N PHE A 75 -13.74 -12.09 -11.10
CA PHE A 75 -14.81 -11.13 -10.82
C PHE A 75 -16.00 -11.80 -10.13
N ASN A 76 -16.45 -12.94 -10.64
CA ASN A 76 -17.59 -13.64 -10.06
C ASN A 76 -17.30 -14.08 -8.61
N ASP A 77 -16.10 -14.62 -8.36
CA ASP A 77 -15.70 -15.05 -7.02
C ASP A 77 -15.61 -13.88 -6.03
N VAL A 78 -15.30 -12.67 -6.52
CA VAL A 78 -15.24 -11.44 -5.73
C VAL A 78 -16.61 -10.93 -5.37
N VAL A 79 -17.48 -10.87 -6.37
CA VAL A 79 -18.88 -10.53 -6.15
C VAL A 79 -19.54 -11.51 -5.18
N ASP A 80 -19.11 -12.76 -5.14
CA ASP A 80 -19.54 -13.75 -4.15
C ASP A 80 -18.95 -13.55 -2.75
N ALA A 81 -17.79 -12.91 -2.63
CA ALA A 81 -17.14 -12.64 -1.34
C ALA A 81 -17.49 -11.29 -0.72
N LEU A 82 -18.03 -10.35 -1.50
CA LEU A 82 -18.45 -9.04 -1.02
C LEU A 82 -19.57 -9.15 0.02
N PRO A 83 -19.49 -8.42 1.16
CA PRO A 83 -20.63 -8.25 2.05
C PRO A 83 -21.78 -7.56 1.34
N GLU A 84 -22.99 -7.84 1.81
CA GLU A 84 -24.18 -7.11 1.38
C GLU A 84 -24.19 -5.66 1.88
N THR A 85 -23.37 -5.35 2.90
CA THR A 85 -23.22 -4.00 3.47
C THR A 85 -22.25 -3.10 2.69
N THR A 86 -21.66 -3.58 1.58
CA THR A 86 -20.73 -2.82 0.74
C THR A 86 -21.45 -2.31 -0.49
N ASP A 87 -21.14 -1.07 -0.89
CA ASP A 87 -21.58 -0.53 -2.18
C ASP A 87 -20.58 -0.91 -3.27
N LEU A 88 -21.07 -1.51 -4.36
CA LEU A 88 -20.26 -1.99 -5.49
C LEU A 88 -20.60 -1.23 -6.77
N GLY A 89 -19.58 -0.65 -7.41
CA GLY A 89 -19.60 -0.20 -8.79
C GLY A 89 -18.81 -1.12 -9.72
N ILE A 90 -19.18 -1.14 -11.00
CA ILE A 90 -18.42 -1.83 -12.06
C ILE A 90 -18.21 -0.86 -13.20
N ARG A 91 -16.94 -0.65 -13.55
CA ARG A 91 -16.50 0.08 -14.72
C ARG A 91 -15.65 -0.81 -15.60
N VAL A 92 -15.73 -0.57 -16.90
CA VAL A 92 -14.86 -1.21 -17.89
C VAL A 92 -14.13 -0.18 -18.72
N LEU A 93 -13.01 -0.59 -19.28
CA LEU A 93 -12.23 0.17 -20.26
C LEU A 93 -11.97 -0.68 -21.50
N GLY A 94 -11.94 -0.03 -22.67
CA GLY A 94 -11.71 -0.71 -23.95
C GLY A 94 -12.79 -1.73 -24.32
N ALA A 95 -14.07 -1.48 -24.01
CA ALA A 95 -15.13 -2.48 -24.16
C ALA A 95 -16.02 -2.30 -25.40
N THR A 96 -15.96 -1.15 -26.09
CA THR A 96 -16.90 -0.81 -27.16
C THR A 96 -16.26 -0.43 -28.48
N TYR A 97 -15.08 0.19 -28.45
CA TYR A 97 -14.45 0.72 -29.64
C TYR A 97 -13.51 -0.32 -30.28
N GLY A 98 -13.95 -0.95 -31.37
CA GLY A 98 -13.16 -1.94 -32.12
C GLY A 98 -12.34 -1.37 -33.28
N GLY A 99 -12.28 -0.05 -33.46
CA GLY A 99 -11.53 0.59 -34.55
C GLY A 99 -10.10 0.97 -34.16
N ASP A 100 -9.39 1.60 -35.10
CA ASP A 100 -7.98 1.99 -34.93
C ASP A 100 -7.78 3.48 -34.58
N ASP A 101 -8.86 4.28 -34.48
CA ASP A 101 -8.75 5.69 -34.09
C ASP A 101 -8.48 5.80 -32.59
N LYS A 102 -7.21 6.04 -32.28
CA LYS A 102 -6.72 6.27 -30.91
C LYS A 102 -7.50 7.35 -30.17
N LYS A 103 -7.96 8.42 -30.83
CA LYS A 103 -8.68 9.51 -30.14
C LYS A 103 -10.04 9.06 -29.62
N VAL A 104 -10.71 8.18 -30.36
CA VAL A 104 -12.01 7.62 -29.98
C VAL A 104 -11.82 6.47 -28.99
N GLY A 105 -10.89 5.56 -29.29
CA GLY A 105 -10.61 4.42 -28.41
C GLY A 105 -10.10 4.81 -27.03
N CYS A 106 -9.35 5.92 -26.90
CA CYS A 106 -8.88 6.40 -25.61
C CYS A 106 -9.95 7.14 -24.79
N GLN A 107 -11.17 7.28 -25.31
CA GLN A 107 -12.34 7.73 -24.57
C GLN A 107 -13.26 6.57 -24.16
N ASP A 108 -12.89 5.32 -24.50
CA ASP A 108 -13.70 4.12 -24.26
C ASP A 108 -13.57 3.64 -22.81
N THR A 109 -14.38 4.23 -21.94
CA THR A 109 -14.66 3.71 -20.60
C THR A 109 -16.11 3.94 -20.23
N GLN A 110 -16.73 2.96 -19.58
CA GLN A 110 -18.14 3.04 -19.20
C GLN A 110 -18.39 2.39 -17.86
N GLN A 111 -19.28 3.00 -17.09
CA GLN A 111 -19.85 2.41 -15.89
C GLN A 111 -20.94 1.42 -16.31
N LEU A 112 -20.73 0.13 -16.07
CA LEU A 112 -21.70 -0.93 -16.35
C LEU A 112 -22.74 -1.06 -15.23
N VAL A 113 -22.28 -0.92 -13.99
CA VAL A 113 -23.12 -0.98 -12.80
C VAL A 113 -22.78 0.21 -11.92
N PRO A 114 -23.74 1.12 -11.67
CA PRO A 114 -23.55 2.23 -10.76
C PRO A 114 -23.19 1.78 -9.35
N VAL A 115 -22.37 2.56 -8.65
CA VAL A 115 -22.02 2.34 -7.24
C VAL A 115 -23.30 2.36 -6.39
N GLY A 116 -23.55 1.28 -5.66
CA GLY A 116 -24.67 1.13 -4.75
C GLY A 116 -24.75 -0.29 -4.19
N PRO A 117 -25.84 -0.67 -3.50
CA PRO A 117 -25.95 -1.97 -2.85
C PRO A 117 -25.68 -3.12 -3.82
N VAL A 118 -24.89 -4.11 -3.36
CA VAL A 118 -24.43 -5.22 -4.20
C VAL A 118 -25.61 -6.05 -4.72
N ASP A 119 -25.90 -5.94 -6.01
CA ASP A 119 -26.73 -6.90 -6.75
C ASP A 119 -25.81 -7.89 -7.49
N ARG A 120 -25.58 -9.03 -6.85
CA ARG A 120 -24.66 -10.06 -7.36
C ARG A 120 -25.08 -10.58 -8.73
N VAL A 121 -26.38 -10.76 -8.98
CA VAL A 121 -26.89 -11.32 -10.23
C VAL A 121 -26.68 -10.32 -11.37
N LYS A 122 -27.04 -9.05 -11.13
CA LYS A 122 -26.82 -7.98 -12.10
C LYS A 122 -25.34 -7.80 -12.41
N ALA A 123 -24.48 -7.81 -11.38
CA ALA A 123 -23.04 -7.68 -11.54
C ALA A 123 -22.43 -8.79 -12.43
N LYS A 124 -22.76 -10.06 -12.14
CA LYS A 124 -22.28 -11.21 -12.93
C LYS A 124 -22.80 -11.19 -14.37
N ASN A 125 -24.07 -10.80 -14.57
CA ASN A 125 -24.64 -10.71 -15.91
C ASN A 125 -24.01 -9.58 -16.73
N ALA A 126 -23.70 -8.44 -16.11
CA ALA A 126 -23.08 -7.31 -16.77
C ALA A 126 -21.70 -7.65 -17.35
N ILE A 127 -20.90 -8.46 -16.65
CA ILE A 127 -19.56 -8.81 -17.11
C ILE A 127 -19.51 -10.01 -18.07
N ALA A 128 -20.48 -10.93 -18.00
CA ALA A 128 -20.47 -12.16 -18.81
C ALA A 128 -20.59 -11.90 -20.32
N THR A 129 -21.22 -10.79 -20.70
CA THR A 129 -21.46 -10.40 -22.10
C THR A 129 -20.27 -9.67 -22.71
N LEU A 130 -19.29 -9.25 -21.91
CA LEU A 130 -18.16 -8.46 -22.37
C LEU A 130 -17.28 -9.21 -23.36
N ARG A 131 -16.80 -8.49 -24.36
CA ARG A 131 -15.95 -9.01 -25.43
C ARG A 131 -14.76 -8.07 -25.59
N PRO A 132 -13.53 -8.59 -25.63
CA PRO A 132 -12.38 -7.71 -25.68
C PRO A 132 -12.27 -6.88 -26.96
N THR A 133 -12.00 -5.58 -26.86
CA THR A 133 -11.94 -4.63 -27.99
C THR A 133 -10.89 -3.53 -27.79
N GLY A 134 -10.37 -2.94 -28.87
CA GLY A 134 -9.75 -1.61 -28.79
C GLY A 134 -8.58 -1.42 -27.82
N PHE A 135 -8.52 -0.19 -27.29
CA PHE A 135 -7.42 0.41 -26.57
C PHE A 135 -7.60 0.31 -25.04
N THR A 136 -6.52 0.60 -24.30
CA THR A 136 -6.46 0.52 -22.84
C THR A 136 -6.28 1.93 -22.23
N PRO A 137 -7.37 2.69 -21.96
CA PRO A 137 -7.31 4.02 -21.32
C PRO A 137 -7.35 3.94 -19.79
N VAL A 138 -6.28 3.46 -19.17
CA VAL A 138 -6.17 3.27 -17.71
C VAL A 138 -6.32 4.60 -16.97
N GLY A 139 -5.60 5.63 -17.43
CA GLY A 139 -5.64 6.95 -16.78
C GLY A 139 -7.05 7.55 -16.74
N LEU A 140 -7.80 7.46 -17.84
CA LEU A 140 -9.18 7.95 -17.87
C LEU A 140 -10.09 7.09 -17.00
N ALA A 141 -9.97 5.76 -17.06
CA ALA A 141 -10.77 4.84 -16.27
C ALA A 141 -10.61 5.08 -14.76
N LEU A 142 -9.38 5.34 -14.28
CA LEU A 142 -9.14 5.68 -12.87
C LEU A 142 -9.81 7.00 -12.47
N ARG A 143 -9.77 8.03 -13.33
CA ARG A 143 -10.46 9.31 -13.04
C ARG A 143 -11.97 9.13 -12.96
N GLU A 144 -12.55 8.40 -13.90
CA GLU A 144 -14.00 8.19 -13.93
C GLU A 144 -14.45 7.27 -12.78
N ALA A 145 -13.70 6.22 -12.44
CA ALA A 145 -13.98 5.41 -11.25
C ALA A 145 -13.90 6.22 -9.94
N ALA A 146 -12.94 7.12 -9.83
CA ALA A 146 -12.86 8.01 -8.65
C ALA A 146 -14.08 8.94 -8.54
N LYS A 147 -14.66 9.38 -9.67
CA LYS A 147 -15.89 10.19 -9.72
C LYS A 147 -17.12 9.37 -9.38
N ASP A 148 -17.21 8.16 -9.93
CA ASP A 148 -18.30 7.21 -9.72
C ASP A 148 -18.44 6.83 -8.24
N LEU A 149 -17.31 6.63 -7.53
CA LEU A 149 -17.25 6.43 -6.08
C LEU A 149 -17.68 7.67 -5.26
N GLY A 150 -17.71 8.85 -5.88
CA GLY A 150 -18.04 10.12 -5.25
C GLY A 150 -17.06 10.53 -4.14
N THR A 151 -17.53 11.43 -3.28
CA THR A 151 -16.89 11.78 -2.01
C THR A 151 -17.59 11.06 -0.86
N GLY A 152 -16.95 10.99 0.31
CA GLY A 152 -17.53 10.35 1.48
C GLY A 152 -16.61 10.42 2.69
N GLU A 153 -17.10 9.95 3.83
CA GLU A 153 -16.30 9.81 5.05
C GLU A 153 -15.48 8.52 5.08
N THR A 154 -15.86 7.55 4.26
CA THR A 154 -15.29 6.21 4.23
C THR A 154 -14.19 6.07 3.19
N THR A 155 -13.26 5.14 3.42
CA THR A 155 -12.33 4.71 2.39
C THR A 155 -13.08 4.15 1.17
N ARG A 156 -12.81 4.75 0.02
CA ARG A 156 -13.25 4.34 -1.31
C ARG A 156 -12.13 3.54 -1.95
N ARG A 157 -12.44 2.41 -2.57
CA ARG A 157 -11.42 1.53 -3.14
C ARG A 157 -11.69 1.27 -4.61
N ILE A 158 -10.67 1.45 -5.44
CA ILE A 158 -10.67 1.01 -6.83
C ILE A 158 -9.86 -0.28 -6.90
N VAL A 159 -10.42 -1.29 -7.54
CA VAL A 159 -9.70 -2.53 -7.84
C VAL A 159 -9.56 -2.61 -9.36
N LEU A 160 -8.37 -2.31 -9.88
CA LEU A 160 -8.04 -2.34 -11.29
C LEU A 160 -7.51 -3.72 -11.69
N ILE A 161 -8.19 -4.40 -12.61
CA ILE A 161 -7.78 -5.67 -13.19
C ILE A 161 -7.40 -5.43 -14.65
N THR A 162 -6.14 -5.62 -15.01
CA THR A 162 -5.63 -5.33 -16.36
C THR A 162 -4.50 -6.27 -16.78
N ASP A 163 -4.40 -6.51 -18.08
CA ASP A 163 -3.33 -7.28 -18.71
C ASP A 163 -2.37 -6.43 -19.55
N GLY A 164 -2.58 -5.12 -19.60
CA GLY A 164 -2.05 -4.27 -20.65
C GLY A 164 -1.32 -3.05 -20.14
N GLU A 165 -0.35 -2.62 -20.94
CA GLU A 165 0.21 -1.27 -20.84
C GLU A 165 -0.85 -0.26 -21.24
N ASP A 166 -0.90 0.89 -20.56
CA ASP A 166 -1.73 2.00 -21.01
C ASP A 166 -1.30 2.46 -22.42
N THR A 167 -2.18 2.23 -23.40
CA THR A 167 -1.94 2.61 -24.81
C THR A 167 -2.35 4.05 -25.12
N CYS A 168 -2.86 4.78 -24.12
CA CYS A 168 -3.60 6.02 -24.29
C CYS A 168 -2.95 7.26 -23.68
N ALA A 169 -1.80 7.09 -23.03
CA ALA A 169 -0.97 8.18 -22.56
C ALA A 169 -0.63 9.16 -23.69
N PRO A 170 -0.55 10.48 -23.40
CA PRO A 170 -0.70 11.13 -22.08
C PRO A 170 -2.16 11.47 -21.67
N PRO A 171 -2.44 11.64 -20.35
CA PRO A 171 -1.49 11.61 -19.22
C PRO A 171 -1.12 10.19 -18.78
N ASP A 172 0.06 10.05 -18.17
CA ASP A 172 0.51 8.75 -17.62
C ASP A 172 -0.39 8.31 -16.46
N PRO A 173 -0.79 7.02 -16.38
CA PRO A 173 -1.72 6.56 -15.35
C PRO A 173 -1.13 6.60 -13.93
N CYS A 174 0.19 6.56 -13.75
CA CYS A 174 0.77 6.77 -12.42
C CYS A 174 0.68 8.25 -11.99
N GLU A 175 0.88 9.20 -12.93
CA GLU A 175 0.62 10.61 -12.64
C GLU A 175 -0.84 10.84 -12.26
N VAL A 176 -1.78 10.20 -12.97
CA VAL A 176 -3.20 10.23 -12.61
C VAL A 176 -3.44 9.64 -11.23
N ALA A 177 -2.83 8.50 -10.89
CA ALA A 177 -2.99 7.90 -9.58
C ALA A 177 -2.47 8.80 -8.44
N ARG A 178 -1.35 9.50 -8.65
CA ARG A 178 -0.84 10.51 -7.72
C ARG A 178 -1.79 11.70 -7.61
N GLU A 179 -2.34 12.17 -8.72
CA GLU A 179 -3.37 13.22 -8.71
C GLU A 179 -4.62 12.81 -7.92
N LEU A 180 -5.04 11.55 -8.05
CA LEU A 180 -6.19 11.01 -7.35
C LEU A 180 -5.93 10.80 -5.85
N ALA A 181 -4.76 10.27 -5.48
CA ALA A 181 -4.32 10.20 -4.08
C ALA A 181 -4.20 11.60 -3.45
N ALA A 182 -3.82 12.58 -4.27
CA ALA A 182 -3.78 13.98 -3.90
C ALA A 182 -5.18 14.64 -3.76
N GLN A 183 -6.28 13.93 -3.98
CA GLN A 183 -7.60 14.44 -3.61
C GLN A 183 -7.99 14.02 -2.18
N GLY A 184 -7.14 13.23 -1.51
CA GLY A 184 -7.31 12.73 -0.15
C GLY A 184 -7.02 11.22 -0.06
N THR A 185 -6.64 10.77 1.14
CA THR A 185 -6.34 9.38 1.53
C THR A 185 -7.50 8.40 1.43
N LYS A 186 -8.72 8.91 1.26
CA LYS A 186 -9.93 8.10 1.17
C LYS A 186 -10.06 7.37 -0.16
N LEU A 187 -9.04 7.37 -1.03
CA LEU A 187 -9.03 6.60 -2.27
C LEU A 187 -7.79 5.70 -2.34
N VAL A 188 -8.03 4.40 -2.31
CA VAL A 188 -6.98 3.38 -2.43
C VAL A 188 -7.17 2.65 -3.76
N VAL A 189 -6.11 2.52 -4.56
CA VAL A 189 -6.15 1.79 -5.84
C VAL A 189 -5.32 0.53 -5.72
N ASP A 190 -5.99 -0.61 -5.78
CA ASP A 190 -5.35 -1.91 -5.86
C ASP A 190 -5.27 -2.36 -7.32
N THR A 191 -4.11 -2.85 -7.75
CA THR A 191 -3.86 -3.23 -9.13
C THR A 191 -3.57 -4.72 -9.24
N LEU A 192 -4.20 -5.37 -10.20
CA LEU A 192 -4.06 -6.80 -10.46
C LEU A 192 -3.64 -6.99 -11.92
N GLY A 193 -2.37 -7.32 -12.09
CA GLY A 193 -1.75 -7.57 -13.38
C GLY A 193 -1.90 -9.02 -13.79
N LEU A 194 -2.46 -9.27 -14.97
CA LEU A 194 -2.67 -10.62 -15.52
C LEU A 194 -1.46 -11.16 -16.29
N ILE A 195 -0.43 -10.34 -16.52
CA ILE A 195 0.78 -10.73 -17.25
C ILE A 195 2.07 -10.43 -16.48
N PRO A 196 3.12 -11.24 -16.65
CA PRO A 196 4.44 -10.99 -16.08
C PRO A 196 5.29 -10.08 -16.98
N ASP A 197 4.74 -8.94 -17.43
CA ASP A 197 5.51 -7.93 -18.15
C ASP A 197 6.09 -6.89 -17.19
N GLU A 198 7.40 -6.62 -17.28
CA GLU A 198 8.10 -5.74 -16.34
C GLU A 198 7.72 -4.26 -16.48
N LYS A 199 7.35 -3.81 -17.69
CA LYS A 199 6.94 -2.43 -17.93
C LYS A 199 5.55 -2.19 -17.36
N VAL A 200 4.60 -3.08 -17.66
CA VAL A 200 3.25 -3.08 -17.08
C VAL A 200 3.32 -3.21 -15.56
N ARG A 201 4.14 -4.13 -15.04
CA ARG A 201 4.35 -4.29 -13.60
C ARG A 201 4.78 -2.99 -12.93
N ARG A 202 5.81 -2.31 -13.45
CA ARG A 202 6.28 -1.03 -12.88
C ARG A 202 5.19 0.03 -12.87
N GLN A 203 4.40 0.12 -13.94
CA GLN A 203 3.29 1.06 -14.03
C GLN A 203 2.20 0.75 -12.99
N LEU A 204 1.77 -0.52 -12.86
CA LEU A 204 0.76 -0.95 -11.91
C LEU A 204 1.21 -0.84 -10.44
N VAL A 205 2.49 -1.11 -10.17
CA VAL A 205 3.12 -0.89 -8.85
C VAL A 205 3.13 0.60 -8.52
N CYS A 206 3.42 1.46 -9.49
CA CYS A 206 3.42 2.92 -9.29
C CYS A 206 2.02 3.43 -8.91
N ILE A 207 0.98 3.00 -9.63
CA ILE A 207 -0.43 3.34 -9.35
C ILE A 207 -0.83 2.90 -7.93
N ALA A 208 -0.55 1.65 -7.58
CA ALA A 208 -0.87 1.11 -6.27
C ALA A 208 -0.13 1.84 -5.15
N SER A 209 1.18 2.01 -5.29
CA SER A 209 2.02 2.64 -4.26
C SER A 209 1.68 4.11 -4.05
N ALA A 210 1.29 4.84 -5.11
CA ALA A 210 0.88 6.24 -5.01
C ALA A 210 -0.37 6.46 -4.14
N THR A 211 -1.23 5.45 -4.04
CA THR A 211 -2.53 5.50 -3.36
C THR A 211 -2.57 4.65 -2.08
N GLY A 212 -1.44 4.06 -1.68
CA GLY A 212 -1.37 3.13 -0.54
C GLY A 212 -2.02 1.76 -0.79
N GLY A 213 -2.34 1.44 -2.05
CA GLY A 213 -2.89 0.15 -2.45
C GLY A 213 -1.83 -0.89 -2.78
N THR A 214 -2.26 -2.01 -3.36
CA THR A 214 -1.41 -3.17 -3.62
C THR A 214 -1.40 -3.59 -5.08
N TYR A 215 -0.20 -3.77 -5.62
CA TYR A 215 -0.01 -4.54 -6.84
C TYR A 215 0.00 -6.03 -6.54
N THR A 216 -0.64 -6.81 -7.41
CA THR A 216 -0.60 -8.27 -7.40
C THR A 216 -0.44 -8.79 -8.83
N SER A 217 0.49 -9.71 -9.04
CA SER A 217 0.51 -10.50 -10.27
C SER A 217 -0.42 -11.70 -10.08
N ALA A 218 -1.47 -11.77 -10.88
CA ALA A 218 -2.39 -12.89 -10.89
C ALA A 218 -2.00 -13.82 -12.04
N GLN A 219 -1.16 -14.81 -11.71
CA GLN A 219 -0.76 -15.86 -12.66
C GLN A 219 -1.74 -17.03 -12.70
N SER A 220 -2.64 -17.10 -11.71
CA SER A 220 -3.69 -18.10 -11.61
C SER A 220 -5.00 -17.48 -11.12
N LYS A 221 -6.11 -18.18 -11.38
CA LYS A 221 -7.44 -17.84 -10.85
C LYS A 221 -7.42 -17.77 -9.32
N ASP A 222 -6.82 -18.77 -8.66
CA ASP A 222 -6.86 -18.90 -7.21
C ASP A 222 -6.12 -17.76 -6.52
N ASP A 223 -5.02 -17.27 -7.12
CA ASP A 223 -4.30 -16.10 -6.62
C ASP A 223 -5.15 -14.83 -6.74
N LEU A 224 -5.86 -14.68 -7.86
CA LEU A 224 -6.74 -13.55 -8.12
C LEU A 224 -7.92 -13.52 -7.12
N THR A 225 -8.60 -14.65 -6.96
CA THR A 225 -9.73 -14.79 -6.03
C THR A 225 -9.30 -14.58 -4.58
N ARG A 226 -8.20 -15.22 -4.14
CA ARG A 226 -7.68 -15.07 -2.77
C ARG A 226 -7.33 -13.62 -2.49
N ARG A 227 -6.66 -12.95 -3.43
CA ARG A 227 -6.22 -11.57 -3.24
C ARG A 227 -7.36 -10.59 -3.19
N ILE A 228 -8.34 -10.72 -4.08
CA ILE A 228 -9.47 -9.79 -4.06
C ILE A 228 -10.36 -10.04 -2.84
N LYS A 229 -10.49 -11.28 -2.35
CA LYS A 229 -11.11 -11.56 -1.04
C LYS A 229 -10.41 -10.81 0.09
N GLN A 230 -9.08 -10.84 0.14
CA GLN A 230 -8.31 -10.07 1.11
C GLN A 230 -8.52 -8.56 0.95
N LEU A 231 -8.59 -8.06 -0.29
CA LEU A 231 -8.83 -6.64 -0.59
C LEU A 231 -10.18 -6.16 -0.09
N VAL A 232 -11.20 -6.98 -0.31
CA VAL A 232 -12.56 -6.73 0.15
C VAL A 232 -12.65 -6.81 1.67
N GLN A 233 -12.00 -7.80 2.30
CA GLN A 233 -11.98 -7.88 3.76
C GLN A 233 -11.30 -6.65 4.38
N ARG A 234 -10.16 -6.22 3.84
CA ARG A 234 -9.51 -4.97 4.24
C ARG A 234 -10.41 -3.75 4.12
N ALA A 235 -11.24 -3.67 3.07
CA ALA A 235 -12.14 -2.55 2.89
C ALA A 235 -13.17 -2.44 4.02
N LYS A 236 -13.51 -3.56 4.67
CA LYS A 236 -14.34 -3.58 5.88
C LYS A 236 -13.58 -3.10 7.11
N ASP A 237 -12.31 -3.47 7.25
CA ASP A 237 -11.52 -3.19 8.46
C ASP A 237 -11.02 -1.74 8.51
N THR A 238 -10.68 -1.13 7.35
CA THR A 238 -10.31 0.29 7.26
C THR A 238 -11.51 1.24 7.50
N HIS A 239 -12.74 0.72 7.46
CA HIS A 239 -13.99 1.46 7.49
C HIS A 239 -14.35 2.11 8.84
N ALA A 240 -13.70 1.72 9.93
CA ALA A 240 -14.28 1.94 11.26
C ALA A 240 -13.78 3.17 12.03
N LYS A 241 -12.82 3.96 11.53
CA LYS A 241 -12.10 4.91 12.41
C LYS A 241 -11.95 6.30 11.80
N THR A 242 -12.57 7.30 12.46
CA THR A 242 -12.16 8.71 12.35
C THR A 242 -10.64 8.80 12.52
N PRO A 243 -9.92 9.57 11.68
CA PRO A 243 -8.47 9.68 11.80
C PRO A 243 -8.07 10.08 13.22
N ALA A 244 -7.32 9.20 13.89
CA ALA A 244 -6.88 9.45 15.24
C ALA A 244 -5.79 10.53 15.22
N LYS A 245 -5.97 11.59 16.01
CA LYS A 245 -4.95 12.63 16.11
C LYS A 245 -3.73 12.08 16.83
N VAL A 246 -2.58 12.17 16.18
CA VAL A 246 -1.28 11.76 16.72
C VAL A 246 -0.30 12.93 16.64
N ALA A 247 0.76 12.86 17.42
CA ALA A 247 1.91 13.76 17.32
C ALA A 247 3.19 12.93 17.24
N GLY A 248 3.74 12.81 16.04
CA GLY A 248 5.05 12.19 15.80
C GLY A 248 6.15 13.00 16.49
N THR A 249 7.25 12.33 16.82
CA THR A 249 8.41 12.98 17.45
C THR A 249 9.56 13.17 16.46
N ASP A 250 10.68 13.70 16.94
CA ASP A 250 11.92 13.96 16.19
C ASP A 250 12.87 12.75 16.13
N VAL A 251 12.65 11.73 16.97
CA VAL A 251 13.47 10.50 17.05
C VAL A 251 12.61 9.26 17.27
N CYS A 252 13.05 8.09 16.77
CA CYS A 252 12.29 6.85 16.91
C CYS A 252 12.05 6.43 18.37
N ALA A 253 13.06 6.53 19.24
CA ALA A 253 12.95 6.06 20.63
C ALA A 253 11.80 6.70 21.42
N LYS A 254 11.42 7.94 21.07
CA LYS A 254 10.35 8.71 21.72
C LYS A 254 9.04 8.70 20.92
N ALA A 255 9.03 8.10 19.74
CA ALA A 255 7.90 8.15 18.84
C ALA A 255 6.69 7.39 19.40
N PRO A 256 5.46 7.87 19.14
CA PRO A 256 4.26 7.16 19.52
C PRO A 256 4.20 5.81 18.81
N VAL A 257 3.70 4.79 19.51
CA VAL A 257 3.46 3.46 18.93
C VAL A 257 2.08 3.46 18.28
N LEU A 258 2.03 3.14 16.99
CA LEU A 258 0.82 3.10 16.19
C LEU A 258 0.45 1.66 15.83
N THR A 259 -0.85 1.44 15.71
CA THR A 259 -1.48 0.18 15.29
C THR A 259 -2.10 0.39 13.90
N PRO A 260 -2.62 -0.65 13.23
CA PRO A 260 -3.38 -0.47 12.00
C PRO A 260 -4.54 0.52 12.18
N GLY A 261 -4.62 1.51 11.28
CA GLY A 261 -5.56 2.62 11.37
C GLY A 261 -5.18 3.83 10.52
N VAL A 262 -6.03 4.85 10.59
CA VAL A 262 -5.83 6.15 9.94
C VAL A 262 -5.54 7.20 11.01
N TYR A 263 -4.54 8.03 10.78
CA TYR A 263 -4.02 9.00 11.73
C TYR A 263 -3.87 10.37 11.08
N THR A 264 -4.03 11.44 11.85
CA THR A 264 -3.77 12.81 11.41
C THR A 264 -2.78 13.52 12.32
N ASP A 265 -1.89 14.31 11.72
CA ASP A 265 -0.87 15.09 12.40
C ASP A 265 -0.55 16.36 11.59
N ARG A 266 0.42 17.17 12.02
CA ARG A 266 0.94 18.33 11.28
C ARG A 266 2.46 18.34 11.28
N GLU A 267 3.01 18.44 10.08
CA GLU A 267 4.46 18.46 9.85
C GLU A 267 4.91 19.87 9.46
N ARG A 268 5.84 20.44 10.22
CA ARG A 268 6.45 21.73 9.89
C ARG A 268 7.45 21.56 8.75
N PHE A 269 7.84 22.69 8.18
CA PHE A 269 8.79 22.74 7.08
C PHE A 269 10.15 22.27 7.62
N GLU A 270 10.82 21.40 6.87
CA GLU A 270 12.12 20.81 7.24
C GLU A 270 12.09 20.00 8.57
N GLU A 271 10.90 19.58 9.01
CA GLU A 271 10.72 18.70 10.16
C GLU A 271 10.72 17.23 9.72
N HIS A 272 11.17 16.33 10.59
CA HIS A 272 10.96 14.90 10.44
C HIS A 272 9.98 14.41 11.51
N ARG A 273 9.00 13.61 11.11
CA ARG A 273 8.06 12.97 12.04
C ARG A 273 8.28 11.47 12.10
N TRP A 274 8.49 10.99 13.32
CA TRP A 274 8.76 9.60 13.62
C TRP A 274 7.57 8.92 14.29
N TYR A 275 7.29 7.68 13.87
CA TYR A 275 6.24 6.80 14.40
C TYR A 275 6.78 5.38 14.56
N ARG A 276 6.39 4.65 15.61
CA ARG A 276 6.79 3.25 15.84
C ARG A 276 5.64 2.29 15.52
N ILE A 277 5.92 1.20 14.81
CA ILE A 277 4.93 0.19 14.47
C ILE A 277 5.50 -1.18 14.83
N PRO A 278 4.87 -1.92 15.74
CA PRO A 278 5.23 -3.30 16.01
C PRO A 278 4.71 -4.18 14.88
N VAL A 279 5.60 -4.89 14.21
CA VAL A 279 5.29 -5.81 13.10
C VAL A 279 5.56 -7.23 13.60
N GLN A 280 4.56 -8.11 13.55
CA GLN A 280 4.78 -9.50 13.94
C GLN A 280 5.52 -10.26 12.82
N PRO A 281 6.26 -11.32 13.16
CA PRO A 281 6.83 -12.25 12.18
C PRO A 281 5.76 -12.76 11.22
N GLY A 282 6.10 -12.80 9.92
CA GLY A 282 5.15 -13.15 8.87
C GLY A 282 4.13 -12.05 8.52
N GLN A 283 4.24 -10.83 9.07
CA GLN A 283 3.46 -9.68 8.65
C GLN A 283 4.22 -8.75 7.69
N GLU A 284 3.48 -8.11 6.80
CA GLU A 284 3.91 -7.01 5.95
C GLU A 284 3.29 -5.70 6.47
N LEU A 285 4.15 -4.75 6.84
CA LEU A 285 3.82 -3.36 7.09
C LEU A 285 3.50 -2.64 5.77
N ARG A 286 2.36 -1.95 5.74
CA ARG A 286 2.00 -1.00 4.68
C ARG A 286 1.70 0.33 5.32
N ALA A 287 2.35 1.38 4.83
CA ALA A 287 2.05 2.73 5.27
C ALA A 287 2.00 3.68 4.09
N SER A 288 1.07 4.62 4.12
CA SER A 288 0.99 5.71 3.15
C SER A 288 0.74 7.02 3.87
N VAL A 289 1.34 8.07 3.33
CA VAL A 289 1.24 9.42 3.86
C VAL A 289 0.72 10.35 2.78
N SER A 290 -0.25 11.19 3.14
CA SER A 290 -0.73 12.28 2.29
C SER A 290 -0.60 13.62 3.03
N ILE A 291 -0.09 14.64 2.33
CA ILE A 291 0.06 15.98 2.87
C ILE A 291 -0.76 16.96 2.05
N GLY A 292 -1.72 17.64 2.69
CA GLY A 292 -2.52 18.68 2.05
C GLY A 292 -1.77 20.00 1.94
N LEU A 293 -1.67 20.54 0.73
CA LEU A 293 -1.05 21.83 0.46
C LEU A 293 -2.02 22.98 0.77
N ASP A 294 -2.15 23.31 2.05
CA ASP A 294 -3.04 24.39 2.52
C ASP A 294 -2.49 25.82 2.24
N ARG A 295 -1.31 25.94 1.62
CA ARG A 295 -0.63 27.21 1.31
C ARG A 295 0.35 27.08 0.13
N PRO A 296 0.68 28.19 -0.56
CA PRO A 296 1.61 28.15 -1.69
C PRO A 296 3.06 27.90 -1.26
N LEU A 297 3.68 26.90 -1.88
CA LEU A 297 5.09 26.56 -1.75
C LEU A 297 5.90 27.07 -2.96
N ASN A 298 7.24 27.18 -2.82
CA ASN A 298 8.11 27.29 -3.98
C ASN A 298 8.10 25.99 -4.79
N ARG A 299 8.70 25.99 -5.98
CA ARG A 299 8.89 24.77 -6.78
C ARG A 299 9.87 23.80 -6.09
N ASP A 300 9.93 22.57 -6.58
CA ASP A 300 10.89 21.55 -6.14
C ASP A 300 10.70 21.09 -4.67
N TYR A 301 9.45 21.11 -4.23
CA TYR A 301 9.01 20.59 -2.95
C TYR A 301 8.58 19.11 -3.07
N GLY A 302 8.66 18.37 -1.97
CA GLY A 302 8.21 16.98 -1.93
C GLY A 302 8.10 16.41 -0.52
N VAL A 303 7.52 15.22 -0.44
CA VAL A 303 7.42 14.40 0.79
C VAL A 303 7.99 13.02 0.52
N LEU A 304 8.66 12.47 1.54
CA LEU A 304 9.23 11.14 1.56
C LEU A 304 8.78 10.38 2.80
N LEU A 305 8.39 9.13 2.60
CA LEU A 305 8.14 8.16 3.67
C LEU A 305 9.22 7.07 3.63
N ARG A 306 9.84 6.83 4.77
CA ARG A 306 10.84 5.75 4.98
C ARG A 306 10.41 4.85 6.11
N ALA A 307 10.77 3.58 6.03
CA ALA A 307 10.76 2.68 7.15
C ALA A 307 12.21 2.34 7.54
N THR A 308 12.50 2.42 8.83
CA THR A 308 13.85 2.19 9.39
C THR A 308 13.76 1.25 10.58
N ALA A 309 14.82 0.51 10.85
CA ALA A 309 14.97 -0.21 12.11
C ALA A 309 15.24 0.79 13.26
N THR A 310 15.14 0.32 14.50
CA THR A 310 15.31 1.18 15.69
C THR A 310 16.72 1.75 15.86
N ASP A 311 17.71 1.13 15.23
CA ASP A 311 19.11 1.57 15.14
C ASP A 311 19.37 2.63 14.03
N GLY A 312 18.36 2.92 13.20
CA GLY A 312 18.43 3.86 12.09
C GLY A 312 18.78 3.26 10.73
N ARG A 313 18.96 1.93 10.62
CA ARG A 313 19.15 1.23 9.34
C ARG A 313 17.90 1.39 8.47
N GLU A 314 18.06 1.78 7.21
CA GLU A 314 16.95 1.93 6.28
C GLU A 314 16.47 0.57 5.78
N LEU A 315 15.19 0.27 5.98
CA LEU A 315 14.56 -0.98 5.57
C LEU A 315 13.92 -0.83 4.19
N VAL A 316 13.14 0.24 4.00
CA VAL A 316 12.51 0.57 2.71
C VAL A 316 12.26 2.07 2.62
N ARG A 317 12.20 2.57 1.39
CA ARG A 317 11.91 3.95 1.05
C ARG A 317 10.79 4.02 0.01
N GLY A 318 9.84 4.92 0.22
CA GLY A 318 8.78 5.21 -0.74
C GLY A 318 9.31 6.03 -1.90
N ASN A 319 8.61 6.02 -3.04
CA ASN A 319 8.95 6.93 -4.12
C ASN A 319 8.55 8.36 -3.72
N ASP A 320 9.49 9.30 -3.80
CA ASP A 320 9.24 10.71 -3.47
C ASP A 320 8.05 11.26 -4.28
N ALA A 321 7.14 11.94 -3.59
CA ALA A 321 6.07 12.70 -4.22
C ALA A 321 6.55 14.13 -4.45
N GLY A 322 7.09 14.40 -5.64
CA GLY A 322 7.62 15.71 -6.04
C GLY A 322 6.55 16.67 -6.61
N SER A 323 6.98 17.89 -6.92
CA SER A 323 6.09 18.98 -7.34
C SER A 323 5.27 18.68 -8.61
N GLY A 324 3.96 18.95 -8.55
CA GLY A 324 2.99 18.82 -9.65
C GLY A 324 1.84 19.83 -9.51
N ARG A 325 0.84 19.80 -10.40
CA ARG A 325 -0.33 20.72 -10.42
C ARG A 325 -1.37 20.46 -9.31
N THR A 326 -1.03 19.69 -8.28
CA THR A 326 -1.98 19.14 -7.32
C THR A 326 -1.80 19.76 -5.94
N ASP A 327 -2.92 20.03 -5.25
CA ASP A 327 -2.94 20.68 -3.94
C ASP A 327 -2.67 19.71 -2.77
N VAL A 328 -2.17 18.49 -3.03
CA VAL A 328 -1.79 17.49 -2.02
C VAL A 328 -0.68 16.60 -2.61
N LEU A 329 0.16 16.01 -1.74
CA LEU A 329 1.22 15.05 -2.09
C LEU A 329 0.99 13.72 -1.39
N SER A 330 1.31 12.59 -2.02
CA SER A 330 1.14 11.25 -1.43
C SER A 330 2.29 10.30 -1.76
N THR A 331 2.81 9.59 -0.76
CA THR A 331 3.84 8.53 -0.92
C THR A 331 3.59 7.38 0.06
N GLY A 332 4.13 6.19 -0.22
CA GLY A 332 3.88 4.98 0.55
C GLY A 332 5.07 4.03 0.59
N VAL A 333 5.11 3.19 1.63
CA VAL A 333 6.11 2.13 1.85
C VAL A 333 5.46 0.80 2.15
N ARG A 334 6.17 -0.27 1.80
CA ARG A 334 5.79 -1.65 2.11
C ARG A 334 7.04 -2.40 2.56
N TRP A 335 6.95 -3.10 3.69
CA TRP A 335 8.06 -3.86 4.24
C TRP A 335 7.54 -5.12 4.92
N ALA A 336 8.22 -6.24 4.73
CA ALA A 336 7.97 -7.47 5.47
C ALA A 336 9.29 -7.91 6.09
N ALA A 337 9.24 -8.46 7.30
CA ALA A 337 10.41 -9.08 7.92
C ALA A 337 10.85 -10.28 7.06
N THR A 338 12.12 -10.33 6.69
CA THR A 338 12.75 -11.51 6.06
C THR A 338 13.57 -12.23 7.13
N ASP A 339 13.66 -13.57 7.04
CA ASP A 339 14.41 -14.40 8.00
C ASP A 339 15.87 -13.92 8.21
N ASP A 340 16.46 -13.24 7.21
CA ASP A 340 17.81 -12.65 7.29
C ASP A 340 17.95 -11.47 8.29
N ASP A 341 16.85 -10.86 8.77
CA ASP A 341 16.90 -9.76 9.74
C ASP A 341 17.03 -10.25 11.20
N GLU A 342 16.87 -11.54 11.46
CA GLU A 342 17.01 -12.14 12.80
C GLU A 342 18.46 -12.57 13.11
N ASP A 343 19.28 -12.84 12.08
CA ASP A 343 20.62 -13.43 12.23
C ASP A 343 21.73 -12.42 12.62
N GLU A 344 21.49 -11.10 12.53
CA GLU A 344 22.52 -10.09 12.88
C GLU A 344 22.42 -9.55 14.33
N ALA A 345 21.48 -10.07 15.14
CA ALA A 345 21.26 -9.60 16.51
C ALA A 345 21.99 -10.41 17.61
N GLU A 346 22.62 -11.54 17.29
CA GLU A 346 23.32 -12.38 18.27
C GLU A 346 24.75 -12.71 17.83
N ASP A 347 25.68 -11.76 17.99
CA ASP A 347 27.11 -12.08 18.03
C ASP A 347 27.73 -11.49 19.30
N GLY A 348 27.74 -12.31 20.36
CA GLY A 348 28.43 -12.01 21.60
C GLY A 348 28.02 -12.93 22.75
N ASP A 349 28.49 -14.18 22.75
CA ASP A 349 29.36 -14.75 23.80
C ASP A 349 29.39 -16.28 23.69
N GLU A 350 30.60 -16.85 23.64
CA GLU A 350 30.84 -18.30 23.64
C GLU A 350 30.60 -18.87 25.05
N GLY A 351 29.70 -19.84 25.19
CA GLY A 351 29.60 -20.62 26.44
C GLY A 351 28.38 -21.52 26.52
N GLY A 352 28.52 -22.77 26.05
CA GLY A 352 27.41 -23.72 25.98
C GLY A 352 26.84 -24.16 27.33
N VAL A 353 25.52 -24.36 27.37
CA VAL A 353 24.83 -25.43 28.11
C VAL A 353 23.52 -25.72 27.35
N PHE A 354 23.26 -27.00 27.06
CA PHE A 354 21.95 -27.48 26.59
C PHE A 354 20.87 -27.13 27.61
N SER A 355 19.91 -26.27 27.25
CA SER A 355 18.67 -26.08 28.00
C SER A 355 17.47 -26.02 27.06
N ASP A 356 16.65 -27.06 27.14
CA ASP A 356 15.20 -27.14 26.91
C ASP A 356 14.54 -25.90 26.26
N SER A 357 14.32 -25.97 24.94
CA SER A 357 13.61 -24.96 24.17
C SER A 357 12.10 -25.10 24.37
N THR A 358 11.59 -24.38 25.37
CA THR A 358 10.20 -23.91 25.32
C THR A 358 10.13 -22.90 24.17
N GLU A 359 9.42 -23.23 23.08
CA GLU A 359 9.20 -22.34 21.93
C GLU A 359 8.60 -21.01 22.41
N LYS A 360 9.44 -20.00 22.57
CA LYS A 360 9.03 -18.63 22.85
C LYS A 360 8.46 -18.08 21.55
N ALA A 361 7.20 -17.64 21.56
CA ALA A 361 6.58 -16.99 20.41
C ALA A 361 7.49 -15.84 19.94
N PRO A 362 7.77 -15.73 18.63
CA PRO A 362 8.76 -14.78 18.15
C PRO A 362 8.30 -13.34 18.41
N GLU A 363 9.22 -12.51 18.91
CA GLU A 363 8.89 -11.15 19.38
C GLU A 363 8.63 -10.19 18.19
N PRO A 364 7.73 -9.21 18.34
CA PRO A 364 7.43 -8.27 17.26
C PRO A 364 8.61 -7.32 16.99
N THR A 365 9.01 -7.21 15.73
CA THR A 365 10.03 -6.26 15.28
C THR A 365 9.44 -4.85 15.24
N VAL A 366 10.08 -3.90 15.92
CA VAL A 366 9.64 -2.49 15.91
C VAL A 366 10.23 -1.77 14.72
N VAL A 367 9.37 -1.31 13.82
CA VAL A 367 9.73 -0.50 12.66
C VAL A 367 9.43 0.98 12.93
N CYS A 368 10.38 1.85 12.60
CA CYS A 368 10.26 3.29 12.72
C CYS A 368 9.90 3.90 11.35
N LEU A 369 8.69 4.43 11.20
CA LEU A 369 8.32 5.23 10.04
C LEU A 369 8.82 6.66 10.20
N VAL A 370 9.38 7.20 9.14
CA VAL A 370 9.91 8.57 9.07
C VAL A 370 9.22 9.28 7.92
N VAL A 371 8.45 10.31 8.24
CA VAL A 371 7.93 11.29 7.27
C VAL A 371 8.91 12.46 7.25
N SER A 372 9.31 12.88 6.06
CA SER A 372 10.19 14.02 5.84
C SER A 372 9.72 14.83 4.65
N ASN A 373 9.97 16.14 4.66
CA ASN A 373 9.56 17.06 3.60
C ASN A 373 10.67 18.03 3.18
N SER A 374 10.57 18.54 1.95
CA SER A 374 11.42 19.61 1.43
C SER A 374 10.62 20.90 1.16
N PHE A 375 9.66 21.21 2.03
CA PHE A 375 8.79 22.37 1.85
C PHE A 375 9.54 23.68 2.05
N SER A 376 9.31 24.62 1.14
CA SER A 376 9.76 26.01 1.31
C SER A 376 8.64 26.98 0.93
N ALA A 377 8.42 27.98 1.77
CA ALA A 377 7.27 28.87 1.63
C ALA A 377 7.53 29.89 0.51
N LYS A 378 6.50 30.18 -0.29
CA LYS A 378 6.55 31.31 -1.22
C LYS A 378 6.52 32.62 -0.42
N ALA A 379 7.13 33.69 -0.97
CA ALA A 379 7.12 35.00 -0.33
C ALA A 379 5.69 35.43 0.07
N GLY A 380 5.49 35.74 1.35
CA GLY A 380 4.19 36.12 1.92
C GLY A 380 3.37 34.96 2.51
N ALA A 381 3.79 33.70 2.37
CA ALA A 381 3.16 32.56 3.04
C ALA A 381 3.84 32.24 4.38
N GLY A 382 3.05 31.97 5.42
CA GLY A 382 3.57 31.57 6.74
C GLY A 382 3.93 30.08 6.80
N GLN A 383 4.98 29.73 7.55
CA GLN A 383 5.44 28.34 7.75
C GLN A 383 4.70 27.61 8.89
N ALA A 384 3.85 28.31 9.64
CA ALA A 384 3.07 27.78 10.73
C ALA A 384 1.56 28.04 10.52
N PRO A 385 0.68 27.17 11.03
CA PRO A 385 0.97 25.83 11.56
C PRO A 385 1.55 24.89 10.48
N GLY A 386 2.15 23.77 10.88
CA GLY A 386 2.70 22.77 9.93
C GLY A 386 1.62 22.23 8.98
N MET A 387 2.03 21.68 7.84
CA MET A 387 1.15 21.18 6.80
C MET A 387 0.31 20.00 7.34
N PRO A 388 -1.00 19.93 7.00
CA PRO A 388 -1.84 18.81 7.41
C PRO A 388 -1.34 17.51 6.79
N LEU A 389 -1.09 16.55 7.66
CA LEU A 389 -0.52 15.25 7.39
C LEU A 389 -1.57 14.19 7.75
N GLU A 390 -1.80 13.24 6.86
CA GLU A 390 -2.61 12.06 7.13
C GLU A 390 -1.81 10.79 6.83
N LEU A 391 -1.78 9.88 7.79
CA LEU A 391 -0.99 8.65 7.77
C LEU A 391 -1.94 7.45 7.90
N THR A 392 -1.87 6.54 6.93
CA THR A 392 -2.59 5.26 6.96
C THR A 392 -1.59 4.15 7.22
N ILE A 393 -1.89 3.27 8.18
CA ILE A 393 -1.08 2.11 8.55
C ILE A 393 -1.94 0.86 8.46
N ASP A 394 -1.41 -0.18 7.82
CA ASP A 394 -2.00 -1.51 7.73
C ASP A 394 -0.93 -2.57 8.00
N LEU A 395 -1.32 -3.64 8.73
CA LEU A 395 -0.50 -4.82 9.00
C LEU A 395 -1.26 -6.03 8.46
N VAL A 396 -0.65 -6.72 7.51
CA VAL A 396 -1.27 -7.84 6.81
C VAL A 396 -0.37 -9.05 6.80
N ASP A 397 -0.90 -10.23 6.55
CA ASP A 397 -0.08 -11.41 6.31
C ASP A 397 0.85 -11.16 5.11
N ALA A 398 2.14 -11.41 5.30
CA ALA A 398 3.13 -11.35 4.24
C ALA A 398 2.76 -12.37 3.16
N SER A 399 2.80 -11.94 1.90
CA SER A 399 2.62 -12.88 0.79
C SER A 399 3.84 -13.81 0.78
N PRO A 400 3.68 -15.14 0.63
CA PRO A 400 4.83 -16.00 0.39
C PRO A 400 5.52 -15.47 -0.87
N ALA A 401 6.75 -14.96 -0.70
CA ALA A 401 7.58 -14.69 -1.85
C ALA A 401 7.71 -16.02 -2.61
N PRO A 402 7.60 -16.03 -3.95
CA PRO A 402 8.06 -17.21 -4.68
C PRO A 402 9.51 -17.39 -4.26
N ASN A 403 9.82 -18.50 -3.59
CA ASN A 403 11.16 -18.85 -3.15
C ASN A 403 12.12 -18.42 -4.26
N SER A 404 12.90 -17.37 -4.00
CA SER A 404 13.96 -17.01 -4.93
C SER A 404 14.78 -18.29 -5.06
N PRO A 405 15.04 -18.79 -6.29
CA PRO A 405 15.86 -19.97 -6.43
C PRO A 405 17.21 -19.62 -5.79
N GLY A 406 17.43 -20.14 -4.58
CA GLY A 406 18.59 -19.80 -3.79
C GLY A 406 19.84 -19.91 -4.64
N LEU A 407 20.73 -18.93 -4.51
CA LEU A 407 22.01 -18.87 -5.22
C LEU A 407 22.82 -20.19 -5.12
N GLY A 408 22.49 -21.06 -4.16
CA GLY A 408 23.00 -22.42 -4.03
C GLY A 408 22.72 -23.36 -5.22
N ARG A 409 21.71 -23.13 -6.07
CA ARG A 409 21.46 -23.95 -7.27
C ARG A 409 22.24 -23.51 -8.52
N GLY A 410 22.83 -22.31 -8.53
CA GLY A 410 23.60 -21.80 -9.67
C GLY A 410 24.84 -22.64 -9.99
N TRP A 411 25.46 -23.23 -8.96
CA TRP A 411 26.63 -24.10 -9.10
C TRP A 411 26.35 -25.39 -9.86
N VAL A 412 25.14 -25.94 -9.73
CA VAL A 412 24.73 -27.15 -10.45
C VAL A 412 24.63 -26.87 -11.95
N LEU A 413 24.04 -25.73 -12.32
CA LEU A 413 23.94 -25.31 -13.72
C LEU A 413 25.33 -25.07 -14.33
N LEU A 414 26.22 -24.39 -13.61
CA LEU A 414 27.62 -24.19 -14.02
C LEU A 414 28.37 -25.52 -14.15
N GLY A 415 28.16 -26.46 -13.22
CA GLY A 415 28.71 -27.82 -13.29
C GLY A 415 28.23 -28.60 -14.51
N VAL A 416 26.93 -28.52 -14.83
CA VAL A 416 26.36 -29.19 -16.01
C VAL A 416 26.89 -28.58 -17.31
N LEU A 417 26.97 -27.25 -17.40
CA LEU A 417 27.47 -26.56 -18.60
C LEU A 417 28.97 -26.84 -18.84
N THR A 418 29.77 -26.86 -17.79
CA THR A 418 31.20 -27.20 -17.88
C THR A 418 31.41 -28.65 -18.32
N LEU A 419 30.66 -29.60 -17.75
CA LEU A 419 30.71 -31.00 -18.16
C LEU A 419 30.29 -31.20 -19.62
N ALA A 420 29.19 -30.54 -20.03
CA ALA A 420 28.70 -30.60 -21.41
C ALA A 420 29.73 -30.04 -22.41
N GLY A 421 30.40 -28.93 -22.05
CA GLY A 421 31.48 -28.36 -22.86
C GLY A 421 32.67 -29.31 -23.01
N LEU A 422 33.10 -29.95 -21.92
CA LEU A 422 34.20 -30.91 -21.91
C LEU A 422 33.91 -32.15 -22.76
N LEU A 423 32.71 -32.72 -22.62
CA LEU A 423 32.28 -33.87 -23.41
C LEU A 423 32.19 -33.53 -24.91
N SER A 424 31.62 -32.36 -25.23
CA SER A 424 31.54 -31.89 -26.61
C SER A 424 32.93 -31.72 -27.23
N GLY A 425 33.87 -31.14 -26.49
CA GLY A 425 35.26 -30.99 -26.93
C GLY A 425 35.97 -32.33 -27.17
N LEU A 426 35.77 -33.32 -26.28
CA LEU A 426 36.32 -34.67 -26.44
C LEU A 426 35.78 -35.38 -27.69
N ILE A 427 34.47 -35.29 -27.93
CA ILE A 427 33.83 -35.90 -29.10
C ILE A 427 34.34 -35.28 -30.40
N VAL A 428 34.42 -33.95 -30.47
CA VAL A 428 34.95 -33.24 -31.65
C VAL A 428 36.43 -33.55 -31.86
N GLY A 429 37.23 -33.58 -30.80
CA GLY A 429 38.65 -33.96 -30.86
C GLY A 429 38.85 -35.40 -31.35
N TRP A 430 38.02 -36.33 -30.89
CA TRP A 430 38.06 -37.72 -31.34
C TRP A 430 37.67 -37.86 -32.82
N LEU A 431 36.59 -37.20 -33.24
CA LEU A 431 36.13 -37.20 -34.64
C LEU A 431 37.16 -36.60 -35.59
N THR A 432 37.76 -35.47 -35.23
CA THR A 432 38.81 -34.84 -36.05
C THR A 432 40.05 -35.73 -36.19
N ARG A 433 40.48 -36.39 -35.10
CA ARG A 433 41.62 -37.31 -35.12
C ARG A 433 41.32 -38.58 -35.92
N TRP A 434 40.10 -39.11 -35.83
CA TRP A 434 39.65 -40.23 -36.65
C TRP A 434 39.62 -39.87 -38.14
N TRP A 435 39.11 -38.68 -38.47
CA TRP A 435 39.05 -38.18 -39.84
C TRP A 435 40.45 -38.04 -40.47
N VAL A 436 41.41 -37.47 -39.72
CA VAL A 436 42.82 -37.34 -40.14
C VAL A 436 43.49 -38.71 -40.33
N ALA A 437 43.16 -39.70 -39.49
CA ALA A 437 43.73 -41.05 -39.60
C ALA A 437 43.20 -41.80 -40.83
N VAL A 438 41.90 -41.69 -41.13
CA VAL A 438 41.25 -42.36 -42.28
C VAL A 438 41.72 -41.78 -43.62
N TRP A 439 42.03 -40.47 -43.67
CA TRP A 439 42.50 -39.81 -44.90
C TRP A 439 43.98 -40.00 -45.20
N ARG A 440 44.79 -40.48 -44.25
CA ARG A 440 46.23 -40.76 -44.47
C ARG A 440 46.52 -42.14 -45.06
N THR A 441 45.51 -43.00 -45.19
CA THR A 441 45.62 -44.37 -45.74
C THR A 441 44.94 -44.53 -47.10
N ARG A 442 44.66 -43.43 -47.82
CA ARG A 442 44.23 -43.45 -49.22
C ARG A 442 45.25 -42.77 -50.13
#